data_AF-A0AB34I111-F1
#
_entry.id   AF-A0AB34I111-F1
#
_cell.length_a   1.000
_cell.length_b   1.000
_cell.length_c   1.000
_cell.angle_alpha   90.00
_cell.angle_beta   90.00
_cell.angle_gamma   90.00
#
_symmetry.space_group_name_H-M   'P 1'
#
loop_
_entity.id
_entity.type
_entity.pdbx_description
1 polymer ?
#
loop_
_entity_poly.entity_id
_entity_poly.type
_entity_poly.pdbx_seq_one_letter_code
_entity_poly.pdbx_strand_id
1 'polypeptide(L)'
;MPGTQVRALVREDPTCHGTTKPVYKILVKKSQEESWVVFRRYTDFSRLNDKLKEMFPGFRLALPPKRWFKDNYNADFLEDRQLGLQAFLQNLVAHKDIANCLAVREFLCLDDPPGPFDSLEESRAFCETLEETNYRFQKELLEKQKELESLKKLLCEKQLLIDTLENRIRNLCLEPEESLLVSGTEGEQILKVESSALEVDQDVLDEESRADNKQCSSFSEPENSISDIEVAEVAYNVEDD
;
A
#
# COMPACT_ATOMS: atom_id res chain seq x y z
N MET A 1 -12.50 8.10 -45.20
CA MET A 1 -11.79 9.17 -44.48
C MET A 1 -10.45 8.63 -44.00
N PRO A 2 -9.31 9.21 -44.40
CA PRO A 2 -8.03 8.81 -43.83
C PRO A 2 -8.10 9.07 -42.33
N GLY A 3 -7.84 8.04 -41.52
CA GLY A 3 -8.01 8.11 -40.06
C GLY A 3 -7.15 9.22 -39.48
N THR A 4 -7.72 9.99 -38.56
CA THR A 4 -7.05 11.05 -37.80
C THR A 4 -5.71 10.53 -37.28
N GLN A 5 -4.61 10.99 -37.88
CA GLN A 5 -3.28 10.55 -37.52
C GLN A 5 -2.80 11.42 -36.36
N VAL A 6 -3.14 11.01 -35.14
CA VAL A 6 -2.69 11.69 -33.93
C VAL A 6 -1.19 11.42 -33.75
N ARG A 7 -0.38 12.48 -33.74
CA ARG A 7 1.05 12.38 -33.38
C ARG A 7 1.27 13.04 -32.03
N ALA A 8 1.90 12.32 -31.11
CA ALA A 8 2.29 12.84 -29.81
C ALA A 8 3.82 12.92 -29.72
N LEU A 9 4.35 14.04 -29.22
CA LEU A 9 5.79 14.22 -28.95
C LEU A 9 6.01 14.55 -27.47
N VAL A 10 6.78 13.73 -26.78
CA VAL A 10 7.12 13.86 -25.37
C VAL A 10 8.42 14.66 -25.23
N ARG A 11 8.41 15.69 -24.38
CA ARG A 11 9.58 16.45 -23.94
C ARG A 11 9.52 16.61 -22.43
N GLU A 12 10.66 16.67 -21.78
CA GLU A 12 10.73 17.14 -20.39
C GLU A 12 10.35 18.63 -20.31
N ASP A 13 9.58 19.01 -19.29
CA ASP A 13 9.38 20.42 -18.97
C ASP A 13 10.40 20.87 -17.92
N PRO A 14 11.44 21.64 -18.32
CA PRO A 14 12.42 22.11 -17.36
C PRO A 14 11.77 23.06 -16.36
N THR A 15 10.71 23.81 -16.69
CA THR A 15 10.22 24.92 -15.84
C THR A 15 9.51 24.51 -14.55
N CYS A 16 9.29 23.21 -14.30
CA CYS A 16 8.73 22.70 -13.05
C CYS A 16 9.76 22.63 -11.90
N HIS A 17 10.64 23.64 -11.79
CA HIS A 17 11.61 23.78 -10.71
C HIS A 17 10.84 23.91 -9.38
N GLY A 18 10.89 22.87 -8.54
CA GLY A 18 10.18 22.81 -7.25
C GLY A 18 9.26 21.60 -7.09
N THR A 19 8.92 20.90 -8.18
CA THR A 19 8.18 19.63 -8.11
C THR A 19 9.16 18.47 -7.87
N THR A 20 8.80 17.54 -6.97
CA THR A 20 9.65 16.37 -6.62
C THR A 20 9.63 15.27 -7.68
N LYS A 21 8.82 15.42 -8.73
CA LYS A 21 8.61 14.41 -9.78
C LYS A 21 8.59 15.06 -11.18
N PRO A 22 9.33 14.51 -12.16
CA PRO A 22 9.34 15.03 -13.52
C PRO A 22 7.95 15.02 -14.18
N VAL A 23 7.63 16.12 -14.88
CA VAL A 23 6.44 16.29 -15.71
C VAL A 23 6.82 16.29 -17.19
N TYR A 24 6.04 15.59 -18.01
CA TYR A 24 6.27 15.47 -19.44
C TYR A 24 5.29 16.34 -20.23
N LYS A 25 5.84 17.19 -21.09
CA LYS A 25 5.14 18.00 -22.07
C LYS A 25 4.88 17.17 -23.33
N ILE A 26 3.61 16.95 -23.66
CA ILE A 26 3.18 16.19 -24.83
C ILE A 26 2.56 17.13 -25.85
N LEU A 27 3.19 17.28 -27.02
CA LEU A 27 2.57 17.98 -28.16
C LEU A 27 1.70 17.02 -28.95
N VAL A 28 0.39 17.24 -28.91
CA VAL A 28 -0.61 16.48 -29.66
C VAL A 28 -0.91 17.20 -30.97
N LYS A 29 -0.78 16.51 -32.10
CA LYS A 29 -1.14 17.01 -33.43
C LYS A 29 -2.22 16.14 -34.02
N LYS A 30 -3.41 16.72 -34.23
CA LYS A 30 -4.58 16.06 -34.81
C LYS A 30 -4.68 16.30 -36.31
N SER A 31 -4.33 17.50 -36.77
CA SER A 31 -4.22 17.89 -38.17
C SER A 31 -3.03 18.85 -38.39
N GLN A 32 -2.86 19.39 -39.61
CA GLN A 32 -1.82 20.40 -39.87
C GLN A 32 -2.07 21.72 -39.12
N GLU A 33 -3.34 22.03 -38.84
CA GLU A 33 -3.77 23.29 -38.22
C GLU A 33 -4.18 23.10 -36.76
N GLU A 34 -4.49 21.87 -36.34
CA GLU A 34 -4.98 21.56 -35.00
C GLU A 34 -3.90 20.82 -34.18
N SER A 35 -3.31 21.54 -33.23
CA SER A 35 -2.37 20.99 -32.25
C SER A 35 -2.43 21.71 -30.92
N TRP A 36 -2.20 20.98 -29.84
CA TRP A 36 -2.19 21.50 -28.47
C TRP A 36 -1.16 20.76 -27.62
N VAL A 37 -0.92 21.27 -26.42
CA VAL A 37 -0.01 20.66 -25.46
C VAL A 37 -0.83 20.08 -24.31
N VAL A 38 -0.43 18.91 -23.82
CA VAL A 38 -0.89 18.39 -22.54
C VAL A 38 0.31 18.04 -21.68
N PHE A 39 0.18 18.18 -20.36
CA PHE A 39 1.23 17.79 -19.42
C PHE A 39 0.77 16.55 -18.65
N ARG A 40 1.66 15.56 -18.56
CA ARG A 40 1.39 14.27 -17.93
C ARG A 40 2.61 13.80 -17.17
N ARG A 41 2.39 13.15 -16.04
CA ARG A 41 3.46 12.49 -15.28
C ARG A 41 3.52 11.03 -15.63
N TYR A 42 4.65 10.41 -15.31
CA TYR A 42 4.84 8.96 -15.50
C TYR A 42 3.69 8.13 -14.90
N THR A 43 3.16 8.53 -13.74
CA THR A 43 2.04 7.85 -13.09
C THR A 43 0.76 7.88 -13.91
N ASP A 44 0.53 8.93 -14.70
CA ASP A 44 -0.64 9.04 -15.58
C ASP A 44 -0.52 8.03 -16.74
N PHE A 45 0.69 7.88 -17.30
CA PHE A 45 0.98 6.82 -18.27
C PHE A 45 0.78 5.42 -17.68
N SER A 46 1.23 5.18 -16.45
CA SER A 46 1.01 3.90 -15.75
C SER A 46 -0.49 3.60 -15.62
N ARG A 47 -1.29 4.57 -15.17
CA ARG A 47 -2.75 4.41 -15.02
C ARG A 47 -3.44 4.15 -16.34
N LEU A 48 -3.06 4.88 -17.39
CA LEU A 48 -3.59 4.63 -18.73
C LEU A 48 -3.25 3.22 -19.20
N ASN A 49 -2.00 2.77 -19.04
CA ASN A 49 -1.57 1.43 -19.42
C ASN A 49 -2.34 0.33 -18.67
N ASP A 50 -2.59 0.51 -17.37
CA ASP A 50 -3.34 -0.47 -16.58
C ASP A 50 -4.81 -0.54 -17.00
N LYS A 51 -5.45 0.62 -17.28
CA LYS A 51 -6.80 0.65 -17.90
C LYS A 51 -6.83 -0.04 -19.27
N LEU A 52 -5.82 0.18 -20.10
CA LEU A 52 -5.74 -0.43 -21.43
C LEU A 52 -5.57 -1.95 -21.37
N LYS A 53 -4.81 -2.47 -20.40
CA LYS A 53 -4.70 -3.92 -20.19
C LYS A 53 -6.03 -4.56 -19.81
N GLU A 54 -6.84 -3.87 -19.01
CA GLU A 54 -8.17 -4.34 -18.62
C GLU A 54 -9.13 -4.32 -19.82
N MET A 55 -9.15 -3.22 -20.58
CA MET A 55 -10.03 -3.07 -21.75
C MET A 55 -9.60 -3.95 -22.94
N PHE A 56 -8.30 -4.16 -23.11
CA PHE A 56 -7.70 -4.86 -24.25
C PHE A 56 -6.65 -5.88 -23.77
N PRO A 57 -7.04 -7.02 -23.19
CA PRO A 57 -6.11 -7.98 -22.59
C PRO A 57 -5.11 -8.61 -23.60
N GLY A 58 -5.45 -8.60 -24.89
CA GLY A 58 -4.55 -9.02 -25.97
C GLY A 58 -3.53 -7.95 -26.41
N PHE A 59 -3.67 -6.71 -25.94
CA PHE A 59 -2.80 -5.61 -26.29
C PHE A 59 -1.86 -5.27 -25.13
N ARG A 60 -0.56 -5.39 -25.37
CA ARG A 60 0.47 -5.14 -24.36
C ARG A 60 1.36 -4.00 -24.80
N LEU A 61 1.26 -2.87 -24.09
CA LEU A 61 2.21 -1.77 -24.23
C LEU A 61 3.33 -1.91 -23.20
N ALA A 62 4.55 -1.71 -23.66
CA ALA A 62 5.71 -1.56 -22.78
C ALA A 62 5.76 -0.12 -22.27
N LEU A 63 5.87 0.03 -20.95
CA LEU A 63 6.27 1.28 -20.32
C LEU A 63 7.72 1.17 -19.88
N PRO A 64 8.50 2.27 -19.92
CA PRO A 64 9.82 2.29 -19.32
C PRO A 64 9.71 1.97 -17.82
N PRO A 65 10.73 1.31 -17.24
CA PRO A 65 10.66 0.79 -15.88
C PRO A 65 10.42 1.90 -14.84
N LYS A 66 9.68 1.54 -13.80
CA LYS A 66 9.54 2.36 -12.59
C LYS A 66 10.90 2.43 -11.89
N ARG A 67 11.31 3.63 -11.47
CA ARG A 67 12.49 3.80 -10.59
C ARG A 67 11.99 3.83 -9.15
N TRP A 68 12.34 2.81 -8.38
CA TRP A 68 11.90 2.67 -6.99
C TRP A 68 12.95 3.14 -5.97
N PHE A 69 14.24 3.19 -6.33
CA PHE A 69 15.34 3.37 -5.35
C PHE A 69 16.55 4.20 -5.85
N LYS A 70 16.42 4.97 -6.93
CA LYS A 70 17.51 5.84 -7.46
C LYS A 70 17.00 7.26 -7.70
N ASP A 71 17.92 8.23 -7.65
CA ASP A 71 17.67 9.65 -7.94
C ASP A 71 16.85 9.79 -9.25
N ASN A 72 15.70 10.46 -9.18
CA ASN A 72 14.82 10.63 -10.34
C ASN A 72 15.32 11.66 -11.34
N TYR A 73 16.38 12.43 -11.01
CA TYR A 73 16.88 13.54 -11.82
C TYR A 73 18.18 13.23 -12.59
N ASN A 74 18.66 11.99 -12.56
CA ASN A 74 19.77 11.58 -13.42
C ASN A 74 19.37 11.72 -14.90
N ALA A 75 20.14 12.52 -15.65
CA ALA A 75 19.82 12.93 -17.02
C ALA A 75 19.64 11.75 -17.99
N ASP A 76 20.55 10.79 -18.00
CA ASP A 76 20.49 9.61 -18.88
C ASP A 76 19.17 8.84 -18.69
N PHE A 77 18.72 8.74 -17.44
CA PHE A 77 17.46 8.07 -17.14
C PHE A 77 16.23 8.85 -17.54
N LEU A 78 16.25 10.16 -17.37
CA LEU A 78 15.15 11.01 -17.83
C LEU A 78 15.00 10.92 -19.34
N GLU A 79 16.12 10.90 -20.06
CA GLU A 79 16.15 10.69 -21.51
C GLU A 79 15.62 9.31 -21.91
N ASP A 80 16.14 8.22 -21.33
CA ASP A 80 15.65 6.85 -21.57
C ASP A 80 14.15 6.72 -21.30
N ARG A 81 13.69 7.33 -20.20
CA ARG A 81 12.28 7.33 -19.84
C ARG A 81 11.47 8.13 -20.86
N GLN A 82 11.94 9.30 -21.29
CA GLN A 82 11.27 10.10 -22.31
C GLN A 82 11.14 9.31 -23.62
N LEU A 83 12.18 8.62 -24.06
CA LEU A 83 12.16 7.75 -25.25
C LEU A 83 11.16 6.60 -25.09
N GLY A 84 11.13 5.94 -23.93
CA GLY A 84 10.17 4.89 -23.65
C GLY A 84 8.71 5.38 -23.65
N LEU A 85 8.45 6.57 -23.10
CA LEU A 85 7.12 7.19 -23.11
C LEU A 85 6.72 7.64 -24.52
N GLN A 86 7.68 8.12 -25.32
CA GLN A 86 7.47 8.45 -26.72
C GLN A 86 7.07 7.20 -27.54
N ALA A 87 7.78 6.09 -27.36
CA ALA A 87 7.47 4.82 -28.01
C ALA A 87 6.10 4.28 -27.56
N PHE A 88 5.77 4.39 -26.27
CA PHE A 88 4.45 4.06 -25.74
C PHE A 88 3.34 4.80 -26.49
N LEU A 89 3.45 6.13 -26.64
CA LEU A 89 2.44 6.93 -27.35
C LEU A 89 2.38 6.61 -28.84
N GLN A 90 3.51 6.35 -29.49
CA GLN A 90 3.53 5.96 -30.90
C GLN A 90 2.78 4.65 -31.14
N ASN A 91 3.03 3.64 -30.29
CA ASN A 91 2.32 2.37 -30.38
C ASN A 91 0.84 2.54 -30.04
N LEU A 92 0.51 3.38 -29.05
CA LEU A 92 -0.87 3.66 -28.66
C LEU A 92 -1.69 4.22 -29.83
N VAL A 93 -1.17 5.24 -30.53
CA VAL A 93 -1.88 5.90 -31.63
C VAL A 93 -1.81 5.13 -32.95
N ALA A 94 -0.93 4.13 -33.06
CA ALA A 94 -0.86 3.25 -34.24
C ALA A 94 -2.06 2.31 -34.37
N HIS A 95 -2.76 2.01 -33.27
CA HIS A 95 -3.93 1.15 -33.25
C HIS A 95 -5.21 1.96 -33.17
N LYS A 96 -6.02 1.94 -34.23
CA LYS A 96 -7.23 2.77 -34.35
C LYS A 96 -8.22 2.57 -33.19
N ASP A 97 -8.50 1.33 -32.80
CA ASP A 97 -9.52 1.07 -31.77
C ASP A 97 -9.07 1.55 -30.39
N ILE A 98 -7.77 1.44 -30.12
CA ILE A 98 -7.16 1.93 -28.88
C ILE A 98 -7.06 3.46 -28.90
N ALA A 99 -6.61 4.04 -30.01
CA ALA A 99 -6.49 5.49 -30.17
C ALA A 99 -7.83 6.22 -30.00
N ASN A 100 -8.94 5.59 -30.39
CA ASN A 100 -10.29 6.14 -30.27
C ASN A 100 -11.01 5.74 -28.98
N CYS A 101 -10.40 4.94 -28.11
CA CYS A 101 -11.04 4.55 -26.85
C CYS A 101 -11.11 5.74 -25.88
N LEU A 102 -12.11 5.73 -25.00
CA LEU A 102 -12.40 6.86 -24.09
C LEU A 102 -11.16 7.25 -23.27
N ALA A 103 -10.48 6.28 -22.67
CA ALA A 103 -9.30 6.54 -21.84
C ALA A 103 -8.16 7.26 -22.58
N VAL A 104 -7.95 6.97 -23.87
CA VAL A 104 -6.92 7.63 -24.68
C VAL A 104 -7.35 9.02 -25.13
N ARG A 105 -8.63 9.18 -25.50
CA ARG A 105 -9.21 10.49 -25.84
C ARG A 105 -9.14 11.47 -24.68
N GLU A 106 -9.47 11.02 -23.47
CA GLU A 106 -9.31 11.80 -22.23
C GLU A 106 -7.83 12.10 -21.94
N PHE A 107 -6.96 11.08 -22.02
CA PHE A 107 -5.54 11.26 -21.72
C PHE A 107 -4.87 12.29 -22.62
N LEU A 108 -5.23 12.34 -23.91
CA LEU A 108 -4.67 13.28 -24.90
C LEU A 108 -5.53 14.55 -25.08
N CYS A 109 -6.66 14.67 -24.39
CA CYS A 109 -7.64 15.75 -24.58
C CYS A 109 -8.10 15.91 -26.05
N LEU A 110 -8.46 14.81 -26.72
CA LEU A 110 -8.84 14.81 -28.16
C LEU A 110 -10.19 15.50 -28.44
N ASP A 111 -11.05 15.59 -27.43
CA ASP A 111 -12.43 16.08 -27.57
C ASP A 111 -12.60 17.53 -27.10
N ASP A 112 -11.83 17.92 -26.09
CA ASP A 112 -11.79 19.26 -25.52
C ASP A 112 -10.33 19.69 -25.37
N PRO A 113 -9.67 20.07 -26.49
CA PRO A 113 -8.24 20.38 -26.47
C PRO A 113 -8.00 21.72 -25.75
N PRO A 114 -7.05 21.77 -24.79
CA PRO A 114 -6.79 23.00 -24.05
C PRO A 114 -6.26 24.11 -24.97
N GLY A 115 -6.60 25.35 -24.63
CA GLY A 115 -6.00 26.53 -25.24
C GLY A 115 -4.49 26.60 -25.00
N PRO A 116 -3.75 27.39 -25.79
CA PRO A 116 -2.30 27.54 -25.64
C PRO A 116 -1.86 27.97 -24.23
N PHE A 117 -2.70 28.71 -23.52
CA PHE A 117 -2.45 29.21 -22.18
C PHE A 117 -3.07 28.33 -21.08
N ASP A 118 -4.22 27.70 -21.33
CA ASP A 118 -4.92 26.83 -20.36
C ASP A 118 -4.17 25.52 -20.10
N SER A 119 -3.48 25.00 -21.13
CA SER A 119 -2.76 23.72 -21.06
C SER A 119 -1.76 23.65 -19.91
N LEU A 120 -1.13 24.76 -19.53
CA LEU A 120 -0.09 24.82 -18.52
C LEU A 120 -0.66 24.96 -17.11
N GLU A 121 -1.75 25.72 -16.95
CA GLU A 121 -2.33 26.04 -15.64
C GLU A 121 -3.22 24.90 -15.13
N GLU A 122 -4.10 24.37 -15.98
CA GLU A 122 -5.01 23.28 -15.62
C GLU A 122 -4.24 21.99 -15.31
N SER A 123 -3.20 21.71 -16.08
CA SER A 123 -2.39 20.51 -15.89
C SER A 123 -1.41 20.60 -14.71
N ARG A 124 -0.91 21.81 -14.38
CA ARG A 124 -0.17 22.07 -13.13
C ARG A 124 -1.08 21.84 -11.93
N ALA A 125 -2.26 22.44 -11.92
CA ALA A 125 -3.24 22.26 -10.85
C ALA A 125 -3.62 20.78 -10.66
N PHE A 126 -3.83 20.03 -11.75
CA PHE A 126 -4.09 18.59 -11.67
C PHE A 126 -2.89 17.79 -11.15
N CYS A 127 -1.67 18.12 -11.59
CA CYS A 127 -0.46 17.46 -11.12
C CYS A 127 -0.23 17.70 -9.63
N GLU A 128 -0.31 18.95 -9.19
CA GLU A 128 -0.17 19.39 -7.79
C GLU A 128 -1.18 18.67 -6.88
N THR A 129 -2.46 18.70 -7.23
CA THR A 129 -3.51 18.03 -6.44
C THR A 129 -3.23 16.54 -6.27
N LEU A 130 -2.76 15.88 -7.32
CA LEU A 130 -2.43 14.46 -7.26
C LEU A 130 -1.10 14.18 -6.52
N GLU A 131 -0.18 15.15 -6.42
CA GLU A 131 0.98 15.08 -5.50
C GLU A 131 0.57 15.16 -4.06
N GLU A 132 -0.29 16.12 -3.72
CA GLU A 132 -0.86 16.26 -2.38
C GLU A 132 -1.60 14.98 -1.96
N THR A 133 -2.40 14.43 -2.87
CA THR A 133 -3.13 13.18 -2.62
C THR A 133 -2.18 12.01 -2.40
N ASN A 134 -1.10 11.90 -3.19
CA ASN A 134 -0.11 10.84 -3.05
C ASN A 134 0.67 10.96 -1.74
N TYR A 135 1.08 12.17 -1.37
CA TYR A 135 1.74 12.46 -0.10
C TYR A 135 0.84 12.09 1.09
N ARG A 136 -0.45 12.47 1.04
CA ARG A 136 -1.42 12.09 2.07
C ARG A 136 -1.53 10.57 2.24
N PHE A 137 -1.65 9.84 1.13
CA PHE A 137 -1.72 8.37 1.20
C PHE A 137 -0.43 7.75 1.74
N GLN A 138 0.75 8.27 1.37
CA GLN A 138 2.02 7.79 1.92
C GLN A 138 2.11 8.02 3.44
N LYS A 139 1.66 9.19 3.90
CA LYS A 139 1.60 9.50 5.33
C LYS A 139 0.67 8.56 6.09
N GLU A 140 -0.53 8.33 5.57
CA GLU A 140 -1.52 7.43 6.17
C GLU A 140 -1.00 5.99 6.21
N LEU A 141 -0.34 5.52 5.14
CA LEU A 141 0.28 4.20 5.10
C LEU A 141 1.37 4.04 6.16
N LEU A 142 2.19 5.08 6.38
CA LEU A 142 3.23 5.07 7.42
C LEU A 142 2.63 5.06 8.83
N GLU A 143 1.57 5.82 9.07
CA GLU A 143 0.87 5.82 10.37
C GLU A 143 0.25 4.45 10.66
N LYS A 144 -0.42 3.84 9.67
CA LYS A 144 -0.97 2.50 9.79
C LYS A 144 0.10 1.43 10.01
N GLN A 145 1.27 1.58 9.39
CA GLN A 145 2.40 0.69 9.63
C GLN A 145 2.90 0.78 11.08
N LYS A 146 3.01 1.99 11.65
CA LYS A 146 3.38 2.18 13.06
C LYS A 146 2.35 1.61 14.03
N GLU A 147 1.06 1.80 13.74
CA GLU A 147 -0.02 1.19 14.53
C GLU A 147 0.10 -0.34 14.52
N LEU A 148 0.31 -0.95 13.34
CA LEU A 148 0.49 -2.40 13.22
C LEU A 148 1.70 -2.91 14.03
N GLU A 149 2.83 -2.20 14.01
CA GLU A 149 4.01 -2.57 14.79
C GLU A 149 3.77 -2.50 16.29
N SER A 150 3.09 -1.45 16.76
CA SER A 150 2.68 -1.32 18.16
C SER A 150 1.75 -2.45 18.59
N LEU A 151 0.75 -2.77 17.76
CA LEU A 151 -0.19 -3.87 18.03
C LEU A 151 0.53 -5.23 18.07
N LYS A 152 1.46 -5.49 17.14
CA LYS A 152 2.27 -6.72 17.14
C LYS A 152 3.11 -6.83 18.40
N LYS A 153 3.74 -5.74 18.85
CA LYS A 153 4.52 -5.72 20.09
C LYS A 153 3.65 -6.05 21.31
N LEU A 154 2.50 -5.39 21.42
CA LEU A 154 1.56 -5.65 22.52
C LEU A 154 1.05 -7.09 22.50
N LEU A 155 0.77 -7.63 21.31
CA LEU A 155 0.36 -9.03 21.15
C LEU A 155 1.45 -9.98 21.66
N CYS A 156 2.72 -9.74 21.34
CA CYS A 156 3.84 -10.54 21.83
C CYS A 156 3.98 -10.47 23.36
N GLU A 157 3.83 -9.28 23.95
CA GLU A 157 3.86 -9.12 25.42
C GLU A 157 2.73 -9.89 26.12
N LYS A 158 1.52 -9.87 25.54
CA LYS A 158 0.37 -10.62 26.05
C LYS A 158 0.57 -12.12 25.90
N GLN A 159 1.14 -12.57 24.78
CA GLN A 159 1.45 -13.98 24.57
C GLN A 159 2.44 -14.49 25.63
N LEU A 160 3.52 -13.74 25.89
CA LEU A 160 4.49 -14.10 26.92
C LEU A 160 3.86 -14.19 28.33
N LEU A 161 2.92 -13.28 28.64
CA LEU A 161 2.19 -13.31 29.91
C LEU A 161 1.31 -14.56 30.00
N ILE A 162 0.60 -14.91 28.93
CA ILE A 162 -0.22 -16.12 28.85
C ILE A 162 0.67 -17.35 29.09
N ASP A 163 1.76 -17.48 28.35
CA ASP A 163 2.70 -18.62 28.48
C ASP A 163 3.25 -18.73 29.91
N THR A 164 3.57 -17.60 30.54
CA THR A 164 4.05 -17.56 31.93
C THR A 164 2.98 -18.04 32.91
N LEU A 165 1.73 -17.60 32.74
CA LEU A 165 0.62 -18.04 33.58
C LEU A 165 0.30 -19.51 33.37
N GLU A 166 0.29 -19.98 32.12
CA GLU A 166 0.08 -21.38 31.77
C GLU A 166 1.16 -22.28 32.40
N ASN A 167 2.43 -21.89 32.33
CA ASN A 167 3.52 -22.61 32.97
C ASN A 167 3.37 -22.64 34.50
N ARG A 168 2.94 -21.53 35.11
CA ARG A 168 2.74 -21.46 36.55
C ARG A 168 1.56 -22.31 37.01
N ILE A 169 0.46 -22.31 36.26
CA ILE A 169 -0.70 -23.20 36.51
C ILE A 169 -0.25 -24.67 36.37
N ARG A 170 0.48 -25.00 35.30
CA ARG A 170 1.00 -26.35 35.08
C ARG A 170 1.86 -26.83 36.23
N ASN A 171 2.76 -25.99 36.76
CA ASN A 171 3.59 -26.34 37.91
C ASN A 171 2.76 -26.56 39.17
N LEU A 172 1.80 -25.67 39.47
CA LEU A 172 0.91 -25.82 40.64
C LEU A 172 0.04 -27.09 40.57
N CYS A 173 -0.33 -27.54 39.37
CA CYS A 173 -1.09 -28.78 39.17
C CYS A 173 -0.23 -30.07 39.24
N LEU A 174 1.10 -29.96 39.30
CA LEU A 174 2.03 -31.10 39.29
C LEU A 174 2.76 -31.33 40.63
N GLU A 175 2.55 -30.49 41.63
CA GLU A 175 3.10 -30.71 42.99
C GLU A 175 2.48 -31.97 43.61
N PRO A 176 3.27 -33.00 43.98
CA PRO A 176 2.78 -34.15 44.74
C PRO A 176 2.51 -33.74 46.19
N GLU A 177 1.35 -34.12 46.73
CA GLU A 177 1.10 -34.09 48.17
C GLU A 177 2.05 -35.06 48.90
N GLU A 178 3.23 -34.60 49.30
CA GLU A 178 4.08 -35.23 50.32
C GLU A 178 4.80 -34.11 51.09
N SER A 179 4.72 -33.93 52.40
CA SER A 179 4.16 -34.70 53.51
C SER A 179 4.20 -33.78 54.76
N LEU A 180 3.33 -34.00 55.74
CA LEU A 180 3.70 -34.01 57.18
C LEU A 180 2.47 -34.41 58.03
N LEU A 181 2.40 -35.70 58.35
CA LEU A 181 1.58 -36.22 59.45
C LEU A 181 2.46 -36.42 60.71
N VAL A 182 1.79 -36.31 61.86
CA VAL A 182 2.12 -36.79 63.24
C VAL A 182 2.97 -35.81 64.09
N SER A 183 2.62 -35.37 65.32
CA SER A 183 1.58 -35.74 66.31
C SER A 183 1.26 -34.57 67.27
N GLY A 184 0.09 -34.56 67.91
CA GLY A 184 -0.18 -33.70 69.08
C GLY A 184 -1.65 -33.60 69.50
N THR A 185 -2.16 -34.71 70.03
CA THR A 185 -3.44 -35.00 70.70
C THR A 185 -4.26 -33.85 71.31
N GLU A 186 -5.53 -33.80 70.88
CA GLU A 186 -6.81 -33.53 71.58
C GLU A 186 -7.00 -32.29 72.49
N GLY A 187 -8.07 -31.55 72.16
CA GLY A 187 -8.71 -30.57 73.02
C GLY A 187 -9.79 -29.81 72.25
N GLU A 188 -10.99 -30.39 72.16
CA GLU A 188 -12.19 -29.81 71.57
C GLU A 188 -12.45 -28.36 72.03
N GLN A 189 -12.77 -27.47 71.08
CA GLN A 189 -13.74 -26.42 71.30
C GLN A 189 -14.30 -25.91 69.96
N ILE A 190 -15.56 -26.24 69.73
CA ILE A 190 -16.38 -25.82 68.59
C ILE A 190 -16.72 -24.34 68.78
N LEU A 191 -16.21 -23.47 67.92
CA LEU A 191 -16.71 -22.09 67.76
C LEU A 191 -17.04 -21.83 66.29
N LYS A 192 -18.31 -22.15 66.00
CA LYS A 192 -19.25 -21.55 65.03
C LYS A 192 -18.66 -20.54 64.03
N VAL A 193 -18.51 -20.99 62.79
CA VAL A 193 -18.37 -20.15 61.60
C VAL A 193 -19.75 -19.64 61.22
N GLU A 194 -19.91 -18.31 61.14
CA GLU A 194 -20.96 -17.65 60.37
C GLU A 194 -20.28 -16.94 59.20
N SER A 195 -20.53 -17.39 57.98
CA SER A 195 -20.40 -16.55 56.78
C SER A 195 -21.46 -16.99 55.79
N SER A 196 -22.34 -16.04 55.48
CA SER A 196 -23.65 -16.23 54.89
C SER A 196 -23.60 -16.75 53.44
N ALA A 197 -24.47 -17.71 53.17
CA ALA A 197 -24.90 -18.08 51.83
C ALA A 197 -25.77 -16.95 51.24
N LEU A 198 -25.51 -16.60 49.97
CA LEU A 198 -26.50 -15.93 49.12
C LEU A 198 -26.89 -16.89 48.01
N GLU A 199 -28.19 -16.98 47.83
CA GLU A 199 -28.89 -18.03 47.11
C GLU A 199 -28.71 -17.94 45.60
N VAL A 200 -28.57 -19.12 44.99
CA VAL A 200 -28.73 -19.36 43.56
C VAL A 200 -30.22 -19.23 43.25
N ASP A 201 -30.57 -18.32 42.35
CA ASP A 201 -31.90 -18.29 41.74
C ASP A 201 -31.85 -19.12 40.44
N GLN A 202 -32.68 -20.15 40.39
CA GLN A 202 -32.83 -21.06 39.27
C GLN A 202 -34.23 -20.84 38.70
N ASP A 203 -34.31 -20.28 37.49
CA ASP A 203 -35.52 -20.39 36.67
C ASP A 203 -35.19 -21.12 35.36
N VAL A 204 -35.97 -22.17 35.15
CA VAL A 204 -36.01 -23.09 34.01
C VAL A 204 -36.85 -22.44 32.90
N LEU A 205 -36.54 -22.67 31.62
CA LEU A 205 -37.50 -23.00 30.54
C LEU A 205 -36.76 -23.16 29.19
N ASP A 206 -36.63 -24.42 28.76
CA ASP A 206 -37.00 -25.01 27.47
C ASP A 206 -36.43 -24.56 26.09
N GLU A 207 -35.96 -25.61 25.39
CA GLU A 207 -36.08 -25.91 23.95
C GLU A 207 -35.02 -25.43 22.91
N GLU A 208 -34.24 -26.44 22.47
CA GLU A 208 -33.98 -26.86 21.07
C GLU A 208 -33.21 -25.94 20.08
N SER A 209 -32.00 -26.37 19.68
CA SER A 209 -31.76 -26.89 18.32
C SER A 209 -30.30 -27.33 18.08
N ARG A 210 -30.19 -28.45 17.36
CA ARG A 210 -28.97 -29.14 16.89
C ARG A 210 -28.30 -28.40 15.72
N ALA A 211 -26.98 -28.52 15.56
CA ALA A 211 -26.32 -29.25 14.46
C ALA A 211 -24.82 -28.89 14.27
N ASP A 212 -24.01 -29.95 14.12
CA ASP A 212 -22.84 -30.16 13.24
C ASP A 212 -21.61 -29.23 13.29
N ASN A 213 -20.42 -29.65 13.75
CA ASN A 213 -19.47 -30.69 13.30
C ASN A 213 -18.45 -30.22 12.22
N LYS A 214 -17.17 -30.59 12.48
CA LYS A 214 -15.97 -30.64 11.61
C LYS A 214 -15.01 -29.44 11.51
N GLN A 215 -14.00 -29.49 12.39
CA GLN A 215 -12.59 -29.80 12.09
C GLN A 215 -11.92 -29.14 10.86
N CYS A 216 -11.01 -28.20 11.14
CA CYS A 216 -10.14 -27.56 10.17
C CYS A 216 -8.75 -28.24 10.16
N SER A 217 -8.30 -28.65 8.97
CA SER A 217 -6.99 -29.23 8.68
C SER A 217 -5.89 -28.16 8.61
N SER A 218 -4.72 -28.57 9.10
CA SER A 218 -3.37 -28.02 8.94
C SER A 218 -3.07 -27.32 7.60
N PHE A 219 -2.36 -26.18 7.66
CA PHE A 219 -1.46 -25.74 6.59
C PHE A 219 -0.19 -25.11 7.16
N SER A 220 0.92 -25.54 6.59
CA SER A 220 2.32 -25.31 6.94
C SER A 220 2.89 -23.96 6.46
N GLU A 221 3.92 -23.48 7.17
CA GLU A 221 4.73 -22.29 6.89
C GLU A 221 5.50 -22.37 5.55
N PRO A 222 5.97 -21.23 5.05
CA PRO A 222 7.41 -21.16 4.77
C PRO A 222 8.10 -19.90 5.30
N GLU A 223 9.37 -20.13 5.66
CA GLU A 223 10.38 -19.20 6.13
C GLU A 223 10.60 -18.01 5.17
N ASN A 224 10.84 -16.82 5.72
CA ASN A 224 11.36 -15.69 4.97
C ASN A 224 12.63 -15.15 5.65
N SER A 225 13.76 -15.37 4.98
CA SER A 225 15.10 -14.93 5.34
C SER A 225 15.22 -13.41 5.27
N ILE A 226 15.45 -12.76 6.40
CA ILE A 226 15.80 -11.34 6.51
C ILE A 226 17.28 -11.18 6.15
N SER A 227 17.58 -10.34 5.17
CA SER A 227 18.95 -9.89 4.87
C SER A 227 19.15 -8.51 5.50
N ASP A 228 20.21 -8.35 6.31
CA ASP A 228 20.57 -7.11 6.98
C ASP A 228 20.96 -6.00 5.99
N ILE A 229 20.47 -4.78 6.24
CA ILE A 229 20.81 -3.57 5.47
C ILE A 229 21.92 -2.82 6.21
N GLU A 230 23.09 -2.73 5.60
CA GLU A 230 24.20 -1.87 6.04
C GLU A 230 23.87 -0.39 5.78
N VAL A 231 23.97 0.42 6.83
CA VAL A 231 23.83 1.88 6.78
C VAL A 231 25.22 2.50 6.66
N ALA A 232 25.51 3.17 5.54
CA ALA A 232 26.75 3.94 5.38
C ALA A 232 26.56 5.37 5.89
N GLU A 233 27.40 5.80 6.83
CA GLU A 233 27.52 7.20 7.26
C GLU A 233 28.35 7.99 6.24
N VAL A 234 27.87 9.16 5.82
CA VAL A 234 28.63 10.11 5.01
C VAL A 234 28.91 11.34 5.86
N ALA A 235 30.20 11.59 6.12
CA ALA A 235 30.69 12.78 6.80
C ALA A 235 30.58 14.01 5.89
N TYR A 236 30.05 15.11 6.42
CA TYR A 236 30.05 16.42 5.76
C TYR A 236 31.39 17.11 6.06
N ASN A 237 32.18 17.39 5.01
CA ASN A 237 33.26 18.37 5.10
C ASN A 237 32.64 19.76 4.91
N VAL A 238 32.81 20.61 5.93
CA VAL A 238 32.56 22.04 5.85
C VAL A 238 33.83 22.67 5.29
N GLU A 239 33.75 23.25 4.10
CA GLU A 239 34.76 24.21 3.64
C GLU A 239 34.20 25.61 3.94
N ASP A 240 34.88 26.31 4.85
CA ASP A 240 34.65 27.70 5.22
C ASP A 240 35.13 28.65 4.10
N ASP A 241 34.41 29.76 3.90
CA ASP A 241 34.78 30.93 3.10
C ASP A 241 35.93 31.75 3.72
#